data_AF-A0AAN6IKX0-F1
#
_entry.id   AF-A0AAN6IKX0-F1
#
_cell.length_a   1.000
_cell.length_b   1.000
_cell.length_c   1.000
_cell.angle_alpha   90.00
_cell.angle_beta   90.00
_cell.angle_gamma   90.00
#
_symmetry.space_group_name_H-M   'P 1'
#
loop_
_entity.id
_entity.type
_entity.pdbx_description
1 polymer ?
#
loop_
_entity_poly.entity_id
_entity_poly.type
_entity_poly.pdbx_seq_one_letter_code
_entity_poly.pdbx_strand_id
1 'polypeptide(L)'
;MDSIQTLVQSTSGEPIVFPNLLKLSFSCWHYLESNCKPTTNITGAFPRLQSMYLNMDYPFKDDTLFRGTSNTLEYLSMNVNTDVIEMAQKYKVFGGNKYPNLRAFRIKNINTRLMRPGAPSKAATKFALSVSSKLEILAVEDIAMEATIVPSIVEHGHMSSLQLLAIPDAFLTLSHIVVLLEQTPMLTDLHCHYTGVGTLFECVEDDQLPVVFAQKYAPLSNNFRVLQLGHWGNTDIAVVARCAMLMVIACPRFTYASVSSHLREKMRKCILELMSHDSFI
;
A
#
# COMPACT_ATOMS: atom_id res chain seq x y z
N MET A 1 -26.68 -6.70 18.63
CA MET A 1 -25.24 -6.51 18.94
C MET A 1 -24.62 -7.80 19.47
N ASP A 2 -25.42 -8.69 20.07
CA ASP A 2 -25.00 -10.00 20.56
C ASP A 2 -24.29 -10.87 19.51
N SER A 3 -24.68 -10.76 18.23
CA SER A 3 -24.15 -11.59 17.15
C SER A 3 -22.62 -11.52 16.94
N ILE A 4 -22.01 -10.34 17.09
CA ILE A 4 -20.55 -10.18 16.91
C ILE A 4 -19.80 -10.70 18.13
N GLN A 5 -20.32 -10.51 19.35
CA GLN A 5 -19.71 -11.08 20.55
C GLN A 5 -19.79 -12.62 20.53
N THR A 6 -20.92 -13.17 20.07
CA THR A 6 -21.12 -14.61 19.87
C THR A 6 -20.19 -15.25 18.84
N LEU A 7 -19.42 -14.45 18.10
CA LEU A 7 -18.35 -14.96 17.25
C LEU A 7 -17.26 -15.61 18.08
N VAL A 8 -16.81 -14.96 19.16
CA VAL A 8 -15.62 -15.37 19.93
C VAL A 8 -15.96 -15.83 21.34
N GLN A 9 -17.20 -15.61 21.78
CA GLN A 9 -17.64 -15.87 23.14
C GLN A 9 -19.09 -16.37 23.15
N SER A 10 -19.34 -17.54 23.73
CA SER A 10 -20.69 -18.11 23.87
C SER A 10 -21.60 -17.27 24.77
N THR A 11 -22.89 -17.57 24.77
CA THR A 11 -23.88 -16.95 25.67
C THR A 11 -23.59 -17.18 27.15
N SER A 12 -22.87 -18.25 27.50
CA SER A 12 -22.40 -18.52 28.86
C SER A 12 -21.09 -17.81 29.21
N GLY A 13 -20.52 -17.04 28.28
CA GLY A 13 -19.26 -16.33 28.48
C GLY A 13 -17.99 -17.13 28.15
N GLU A 14 -18.12 -18.41 27.78
CA GLU A 14 -16.99 -19.27 27.42
C GLU A 14 -16.42 -18.89 26.04
N PRO A 15 -15.09 -18.95 25.83
CA PRO A 15 -14.46 -18.70 24.53
C PRO A 15 -14.93 -19.70 23.48
N ILE A 16 -15.25 -19.20 22.29
CA ILE A 16 -15.45 -20.03 21.10
C ILE A 16 -14.14 -20.01 20.32
N VAL A 17 -13.51 -21.18 20.20
CA VAL A 17 -12.24 -21.36 19.49
C VAL A 17 -12.50 -22.06 18.17
N PHE A 18 -11.93 -21.53 17.09
CA PHE A 18 -11.96 -22.13 15.76
C PHE A 18 -10.57 -22.67 15.43
N PRO A 19 -10.22 -23.87 15.91
CA PRO A 19 -8.84 -24.36 15.88
C PRO A 19 -8.29 -24.56 14.46
N ASN A 20 -9.18 -24.76 13.47
CA ASN A 20 -8.80 -25.05 12.08
C ASN A 20 -9.14 -23.92 11.10
N LEU A 21 -9.58 -22.75 11.58
CA LEU A 21 -9.91 -21.64 10.70
C LEU A 21 -8.63 -20.98 10.18
N LEU A 22 -8.39 -21.10 8.87
CA LEU A 22 -7.23 -20.51 8.20
C LEU A 22 -7.53 -19.13 7.59
N LYS A 23 -8.80 -18.87 7.25
CA LYS A 23 -9.23 -17.63 6.61
C LYS A 23 -10.49 -17.10 7.29
N LEU A 24 -10.45 -15.83 7.66
CA LEU A 24 -11.57 -15.09 8.23
C LEU A 24 -11.89 -13.91 7.31
N SER A 25 -13.17 -13.75 6.97
CA SER A 25 -13.62 -12.61 6.19
C SER A 25 -14.87 -12.02 6.81
N PHE A 26 -14.82 -10.72 7.10
CA PHE A 26 -15.99 -9.92 7.41
C PHE A 26 -16.20 -8.85 6.37
N SER A 27 -17.45 -8.68 5.97
CA SER A 27 -17.86 -7.61 5.10
C SER A 27 -19.19 -7.06 5.57
N CYS A 28 -19.23 -5.76 5.77
CA CYS A 28 -20.41 -5.02 6.17
C CYS A 28 -20.27 -3.60 5.64
N TRP A 29 -21.32 -3.11 4.99
CA TRP A 29 -21.37 -1.75 4.46
C TRP A 29 -21.76 -0.72 5.54
N HIS A 30 -22.26 -1.19 6.69
CA HIS A 30 -22.72 -0.33 7.77
C HIS A 30 -21.58 -0.01 8.73
N TYR A 31 -21.46 1.27 9.06
CA TYR A 31 -20.62 1.76 10.14
C TYR A 31 -21.13 1.23 11.49
N LEU A 32 -20.26 0.60 12.25
CA LEU A 32 -20.52 0.26 13.65
C LEU A 32 -20.04 1.40 14.52
N GLU A 33 -20.98 2.11 15.16
CA GLU A 33 -20.64 3.14 16.13
C GLU A 33 -19.77 2.57 17.25
N SER A 34 -18.83 3.37 17.75
CA SER A 34 -17.85 2.92 18.74
C SER A 34 -18.53 2.35 19.99
N ASN A 35 -19.59 2.98 20.50
CA ASN A 35 -20.41 2.48 21.62
C ASN A 35 -20.99 1.06 21.39
N CYS A 36 -21.28 0.70 20.14
CA CYS A 36 -21.88 -0.57 19.73
C CYS A 36 -20.88 -1.73 19.58
N LYS A 37 -19.58 -1.42 19.58
CA LYS A 37 -18.52 -2.43 19.45
C LYS A 37 -18.32 -3.16 20.78
N PRO A 38 -18.36 -4.50 20.82
CA PRO A 38 -18.05 -5.25 22.03
C PRO A 38 -16.56 -5.18 22.38
N THR A 39 -16.27 -5.37 23.68
CA THR A 39 -14.93 -5.65 24.22
C THR A 39 -14.96 -7.09 24.70
N THR A 40 -13.88 -7.85 24.49
CA THR A 40 -13.82 -9.23 24.99
C THR A 40 -12.50 -9.46 25.70
N ASN A 41 -12.43 -10.44 26.59
CA ASN A 41 -11.17 -10.88 27.20
C ASN A 41 -10.66 -12.19 26.57
N ILE A 42 -11.30 -12.65 25.49
CA ILE A 42 -10.95 -13.91 24.84
C ILE A 42 -9.61 -13.76 24.13
N THR A 43 -8.80 -14.81 24.22
CA THR A 43 -7.51 -14.93 23.55
C THR A 43 -7.50 -16.19 22.70
N GLY A 44 -6.85 -16.15 21.55
CA GLY A 44 -6.63 -17.35 20.74
C GLY A 44 -7.89 -17.95 20.12
N ALA A 45 -8.92 -17.14 19.82
CA ALA A 45 -10.11 -17.61 19.11
C ALA A 45 -9.77 -18.21 17.73
N PHE A 46 -8.69 -17.74 17.10
CA PHE A 46 -8.27 -18.15 15.75
C PHE A 46 -6.78 -18.55 15.71
N PRO A 47 -6.35 -19.63 16.39
CA PRO A 47 -4.93 -19.93 16.60
C PRO A 47 -4.17 -20.26 15.31
N ARG A 48 -4.85 -20.68 14.25
CA ARG A 48 -4.26 -21.04 12.94
C ARG A 48 -4.58 -20.06 11.82
N LEU A 49 -5.08 -18.86 12.15
CA LEU A 49 -5.51 -17.91 11.15
C LEU A 49 -4.34 -17.37 10.33
N GLN A 50 -4.38 -17.60 9.01
CA GLN A 50 -3.36 -17.12 8.07
C GLN A 50 -3.81 -15.89 7.29
N SER A 51 -5.10 -15.76 7.01
CA SER A 51 -5.62 -14.65 6.21
C SER A 51 -6.84 -14.00 6.87
N MET A 52 -6.78 -12.68 7.05
CA MET A 52 -7.88 -11.89 7.60
C MET A 52 -8.29 -10.79 6.62
N TYR A 53 -9.58 -10.74 6.28
CA TYR A 53 -10.17 -9.74 5.41
C TYR A 53 -11.28 -9.01 6.17
N LEU A 54 -11.06 -7.76 6.53
CA LEU A 54 -11.99 -6.90 7.24
C LEU A 54 -12.48 -5.79 6.30
N ASN A 55 -13.40 -6.13 5.41
CA ASN A 55 -14.09 -5.18 4.53
C ASN A 55 -15.27 -4.53 5.25
N MET A 56 -14.99 -4.00 6.44
CA MET A 56 -15.89 -3.26 7.33
C MET A 56 -15.04 -2.53 8.37
N ASP A 57 -15.62 -1.60 9.12
CA ASP A 57 -14.95 -1.07 10.31
C ASP A 57 -14.66 -2.20 11.29
N TYR A 58 -13.48 -2.12 11.91
CA TYR A 58 -13.04 -3.12 12.87
C TYR A 58 -14.11 -3.33 13.97
N PRO A 59 -14.60 -4.57 14.17
CA PRO A 59 -15.87 -4.79 14.87
C PRO A 59 -15.75 -4.80 16.40
N PHE A 60 -14.56 -4.69 16.98
CA PHE A 60 -14.33 -4.70 18.43
C PHE A 60 -13.73 -3.38 18.92
N LYS A 61 -13.83 -3.08 20.22
CA LYS A 61 -13.14 -1.93 20.85
C LYS A 61 -11.65 -2.19 21.15
N ASP A 62 -11.22 -3.44 21.08
CA ASP A 62 -9.91 -3.91 21.50
C ASP A 62 -9.27 -4.84 20.45
N ASP A 63 -8.12 -5.43 20.74
CA ASP A 63 -7.39 -6.29 19.81
C ASP A 63 -7.94 -7.73 19.69
N THR A 64 -9.22 -7.98 19.99
CA THR A 64 -9.84 -9.33 20.02
C THR A 64 -9.47 -10.21 18.81
N LEU A 65 -9.57 -9.71 17.57
CA LEU A 65 -9.30 -10.52 16.37
C LEU A 65 -7.81 -10.86 16.18
N PHE A 66 -6.93 -10.10 16.81
CA PHE A 66 -5.48 -10.19 16.67
C PHE A 66 -4.86 -11.14 17.71
N ARG A 67 -5.52 -11.36 18.85
CA ARG A 67 -5.00 -12.18 19.95
C ARG A 67 -4.80 -13.64 19.54
N GLY A 68 -3.56 -14.11 19.62
CA GLY A 68 -3.20 -15.49 19.30
C GLY A 68 -2.96 -15.77 17.82
N THR A 69 -3.03 -14.74 16.95
CA THR A 69 -2.76 -14.86 15.50
C THR A 69 -1.35 -14.41 15.10
N SER A 70 -0.56 -13.94 16.07
CA SER A 70 0.74 -13.29 15.85
C SER A 70 1.72 -14.12 15.02
N ASN A 71 1.77 -15.43 15.28
CA ASN A 71 2.70 -16.35 14.63
C ASN A 71 2.11 -17.03 13.38
N THR A 72 0.86 -16.75 13.01
CA THR A 72 0.17 -17.47 11.93
C THR A 72 -0.35 -16.55 10.84
N LEU A 73 -0.64 -15.29 11.16
CA LEU A 73 -1.19 -14.34 10.20
C LEU A 73 -0.14 -13.95 9.14
N GLU A 74 -0.46 -14.24 7.88
CA GLU A 74 0.38 -14.00 6.70
C GLU A 74 -0.16 -12.88 5.81
N TYR A 75 -1.50 -12.71 5.81
CA TYR A 75 -2.21 -11.72 5.02
C TYR A 75 -3.23 -10.98 5.88
N LEU A 76 -3.18 -9.66 5.86
CA LEU A 76 -4.16 -8.79 6.50
C LEU A 76 -4.67 -7.76 5.49
N SER A 77 -5.98 -7.72 5.28
CA SER A 77 -6.65 -6.62 4.60
C SER A 77 -7.70 -6.03 5.53
N MET A 78 -7.67 -4.72 5.75
CA MET A 78 -8.63 -4.07 6.64
C MET A 78 -8.92 -2.63 6.27
N ASN A 79 -10.12 -2.18 6.60
CA ASN A 79 -10.43 -0.76 6.63
C ASN A 79 -9.77 -0.13 7.86
N VAL A 80 -9.09 1.00 7.66
CA VAL A 80 -8.38 1.70 8.75
C VAL A 80 -9.03 3.04 9.00
N ASN A 81 -9.33 3.31 10.27
CA ASN A 81 -9.78 4.61 10.75
C ASN A 81 -8.98 5.01 12.01
N THR A 82 -9.24 6.20 12.56
CA THR A 82 -8.53 6.72 13.74
C THR A 82 -8.65 5.75 14.93
N ASP A 83 -9.85 5.25 15.23
CA ASP A 83 -10.09 4.30 16.32
C ASP A 83 -9.24 3.02 16.16
N VAL A 84 -9.10 2.52 14.94
CA VAL A 84 -8.29 1.33 14.63
C VAL A 84 -6.81 1.60 14.88
N ILE A 85 -6.30 2.75 14.45
CA ILE A 85 -4.89 3.13 14.67
C ILE A 85 -4.64 3.28 16.17
N GLU A 86 -5.52 3.99 16.89
CA GLU A 86 -5.43 4.17 18.34
C GLU A 86 -5.50 2.85 19.10
N MET A 87 -6.42 1.95 18.71
CA MET A 87 -6.51 0.60 19.27
C MET A 87 -5.21 -0.17 19.02
N ALA A 88 -4.71 -0.19 17.78
CA ALA A 88 -3.49 -0.91 17.45
C ALA A 88 -2.27 -0.38 18.23
N GLN A 89 -2.19 0.93 18.45
CA GLN A 89 -1.16 1.56 19.27
C GLN A 89 -1.32 1.20 20.75
N LYS A 90 -2.53 1.35 21.31
CA LYS A 90 -2.85 1.07 22.72
C LYS A 90 -2.51 -0.38 23.09
N TYR A 91 -2.90 -1.33 22.24
CA TYR A 91 -2.68 -2.76 22.48
C TYR A 91 -1.38 -3.29 21.88
N LYS A 92 -0.55 -2.40 21.31
CA LYS A 92 0.71 -2.73 20.63
C LYS A 92 0.56 -3.91 19.67
N VAL A 93 -0.52 -3.93 18.88
CA VAL A 93 -0.85 -5.04 17.98
C VAL A 93 0.33 -5.29 17.04
N PHE A 94 0.86 -4.25 16.40
CA PHE A 94 2.00 -4.38 15.49
C PHE A 94 3.34 -3.92 16.07
N GLY A 95 3.42 -3.72 17.38
CA GLY A 95 4.67 -3.30 18.01
C GLY A 95 5.73 -4.41 18.01
N GLY A 96 6.98 -4.06 17.68
CA GLY A 96 8.14 -4.94 17.90
C GLY A 96 8.17 -6.22 17.07
N ASN A 97 7.74 -6.16 15.79
CA ASN A 97 7.70 -7.33 14.89
C ASN A 97 6.87 -8.50 15.43
N LYS A 98 5.79 -8.20 16.18
CA LYS A 98 4.88 -9.21 16.75
C LYS A 98 4.27 -10.15 15.70
N TYR A 99 4.20 -9.73 14.44
CA TYR A 99 3.68 -10.51 13.33
C TYR A 99 4.78 -10.92 12.34
N PRO A 100 5.68 -11.85 12.70
CA PRO A 100 6.87 -12.17 11.90
C PRO A 100 6.57 -12.86 10.56
N ASN A 101 5.34 -13.39 10.38
CA ASN A 101 4.91 -14.09 9.17
C ASN A 101 4.03 -13.22 8.25
N LEU A 102 3.67 -12.01 8.69
CA LEU A 102 2.83 -11.10 7.90
C LEU A 102 3.61 -10.56 6.71
N ARG A 103 3.24 -11.05 5.53
CA ARG A 103 3.86 -10.76 4.22
C ARG A 103 3.05 -9.78 3.40
N ALA A 104 1.73 -9.76 3.58
CA ALA A 104 0.85 -8.89 2.81
C ALA A 104 -0.02 -8.06 3.74
N PHE A 105 0.07 -6.75 3.61
CA PHE A 105 -0.79 -5.81 4.32
C PHE A 105 -1.50 -4.87 3.34
N ARG A 106 -2.82 -4.86 3.41
CA ARG A 106 -3.67 -3.99 2.59
C ARG A 106 -4.57 -3.16 3.48
N ILE A 107 -4.38 -1.86 3.47
CA ILE A 107 -5.30 -0.93 4.12
C ILE A 107 -6.19 -0.29 3.06
N LYS A 108 -7.48 -0.21 3.36
CA LYS A 108 -8.48 0.40 2.49
C LYS A 108 -9.25 1.49 3.21
N ASN A 109 -9.89 2.32 2.40
CA ASN A 109 -11.12 3.06 2.63
C ASN A 109 -11.43 3.37 4.10
N ILE A 110 -11.20 4.63 4.40
CA ILE A 110 -11.69 5.34 5.55
C ILE A 110 -13.18 5.59 5.32
N ASN A 111 -14.02 5.14 6.24
CA ASN A 111 -15.36 5.70 6.39
C ASN A 111 -15.25 7.24 6.45
N THR A 112 -15.54 7.91 5.34
CA THR A 112 -15.21 9.32 5.02
C THR A 112 -15.84 10.34 5.96
N ARG A 113 -16.69 9.89 6.88
CA ARG A 113 -17.43 10.73 7.83
C ARG A 113 -16.62 11.20 9.03
N LEU A 114 -15.46 10.60 9.32
CA LEU A 114 -14.71 10.88 10.57
C LEU A 114 -13.30 11.42 10.38
N MET A 115 -12.84 11.59 9.14
CA MET A 115 -11.49 12.07 8.90
C MET A 115 -11.48 13.51 8.41
N ARG A 116 -10.98 14.40 9.29
CA ARG A 116 -10.58 15.76 8.91
C ARG A 116 -9.53 15.66 7.80
N PRO A 117 -9.62 16.42 6.69
CA PRO A 117 -8.60 16.42 5.65
C PRO A 117 -7.19 16.71 6.20
N GLY A 118 -6.15 16.03 5.69
CA GLY A 118 -4.73 16.36 5.88
C GLY A 118 -3.96 15.64 7.01
N ALA A 119 -4.45 15.60 8.24
CA ALA A 119 -3.81 14.85 9.35
C ALA A 119 -3.81 13.30 9.23
N PRO A 120 -4.82 12.66 8.63
CA PRO A 120 -4.93 11.20 8.65
C PRO A 120 -3.97 10.46 7.73
N SER A 121 -3.46 11.11 6.69
CA SER A 121 -2.55 10.48 5.72
C SER A 121 -1.25 10.05 6.40
N LYS A 122 -0.61 10.93 7.17
CA LYS A 122 0.64 10.63 7.90
C LYS A 122 0.47 9.52 8.94
N ALA A 123 -0.64 9.52 9.67
CA ALA A 123 -0.93 8.49 10.66
C ALA A 123 -1.15 7.12 9.99
N ALA A 124 -1.91 7.07 8.89
CA ALA A 124 -2.11 5.86 8.11
C ALA A 124 -0.81 5.35 7.49
N THR A 125 0.01 6.24 6.93
CA THR A 125 1.35 5.92 6.41
C THR A 125 2.22 5.28 7.49
N LYS A 126 2.38 5.96 8.62
CA LYS A 126 3.21 5.48 9.73
C LYS A 126 2.69 4.14 10.27
N PHE A 127 1.38 4.01 10.37
CA PHE A 127 0.73 2.76 10.76
C PHE A 127 1.06 1.64 9.77
N ALA A 128 0.87 1.87 8.46
CA ALA A 128 1.18 0.92 7.39
C ALA A 128 2.63 0.42 7.45
N LEU A 129 3.58 1.34 7.62
CA LEU A 129 5.00 1.02 7.67
C LEU A 129 5.43 0.36 8.99
N SER A 130 4.68 0.56 10.07
CA SER A 130 4.98 -0.03 11.38
C SER A 130 4.65 -1.51 11.51
N VAL A 131 3.92 -2.08 10.54
CA VAL A 131 3.30 -3.40 10.70
C VAL A 131 4.32 -4.54 10.71
N SER A 132 5.22 -4.56 9.73
CA SER A 132 6.25 -5.59 9.59
C SER A 132 7.31 -5.13 8.60
N SER A 133 8.59 -5.36 8.91
CA SER A 133 9.70 -5.13 7.98
C SER A 133 9.83 -6.22 6.90
N LYS A 134 9.06 -7.32 7.03
CA LYS A 134 9.06 -8.45 6.09
C LYS A 134 7.91 -8.38 5.08
N LEU A 135 7.22 -7.24 4.98
CA LEU A 135 6.15 -7.08 4.00
C LEU A 135 6.72 -7.24 2.59
N GLU A 136 6.12 -8.16 1.84
CA GLU A 136 6.32 -8.37 0.41
C GLU A 136 5.30 -7.53 -0.37
N ILE A 137 4.11 -7.31 0.20
CA ILE A 137 3.03 -6.56 -0.41
C ILE A 137 2.52 -5.52 0.59
N LEU A 138 2.57 -4.24 0.19
CA LEU A 138 1.90 -3.15 0.87
C LEU A 138 0.94 -2.47 -0.10
N ALA A 139 -0.35 -2.47 0.23
CA ALA A 139 -1.36 -1.70 -0.50
C ALA A 139 -2.05 -0.71 0.43
N VAL A 140 -2.10 0.55 0.02
CA VAL A 140 -2.83 1.64 0.67
C VAL A 140 -3.77 2.22 -0.36
N GLU A 141 -5.02 1.77 -0.32
CA GLU A 141 -6.05 2.09 -1.32
C GLU A 141 -7.11 3.01 -0.71
N ASP A 142 -7.63 3.96 -1.50
CA ASP A 142 -8.69 4.89 -1.10
C ASP A 142 -8.29 5.75 0.13
N ILE A 143 -7.00 6.09 0.24
CA ILE A 143 -6.44 6.99 1.26
C ILE A 143 -5.55 8.00 0.54
N ALA A 144 -5.95 9.28 0.56
CA ALA A 144 -5.12 10.35 0.02
C ALA A 144 -3.81 10.45 0.81
N MET A 145 -2.71 9.92 0.26
CA MET A 145 -1.41 9.93 0.91
C MET A 145 -0.55 11.12 0.52
N GLU A 146 -0.87 11.77 -0.61
CA GLU A 146 0.05 12.66 -1.32
C GLU A 146 1.43 11.97 -1.51
N ALA A 147 2.50 12.72 -1.74
CA ALA A 147 3.85 12.16 -1.82
C ALA A 147 4.49 11.83 -0.45
N THR A 148 3.76 12.02 0.66
CA THR A 148 4.30 11.89 2.04
C THR A 148 4.74 10.48 2.41
N ILE A 149 4.29 9.46 1.66
CA ILE A 149 4.74 8.08 1.84
C ILE A 149 6.22 7.91 1.50
N VAL A 150 6.75 8.63 0.52
CA VAL A 150 8.13 8.43 0.07
C VAL A 150 9.15 8.78 1.16
N PRO A 151 9.11 9.98 1.78
CA PRO A 151 9.96 10.27 2.93
C PRO A 151 9.77 9.28 4.07
N SER A 152 8.53 8.83 4.31
CA SER A 152 8.25 7.88 5.39
C SER A 152 8.91 6.51 5.14
N ILE A 153 8.92 6.02 3.90
CA ILE A 153 9.63 4.77 3.52
C ILE A 153 11.14 4.93 3.72
N VAL A 154 11.70 6.07 3.29
CA VAL A 154 13.13 6.39 3.47
C VAL A 154 13.49 6.39 4.96
N GLU A 155 12.70 7.07 5.80
CA GLU A 155 12.91 7.16 7.25
C GLU A 155 12.80 5.81 7.96
N HIS A 156 11.90 4.93 7.52
CA HIS A 156 11.70 3.63 8.15
C HIS A 156 12.79 2.61 7.78
N GLY A 157 13.54 2.78 6.67
CA GLY A 157 14.76 2.04 6.36
C GLY A 157 14.66 0.50 6.30
N HIS A 158 13.46 -0.07 6.29
CA HIS A 158 13.23 -1.49 6.61
C HIS A 158 12.37 -2.25 5.59
N MET A 159 12.05 -1.68 4.42
CA MET A 159 11.20 -2.33 3.41
C MET A 159 12.01 -3.11 2.35
N SER A 160 13.04 -3.84 2.77
CA SER A 160 13.93 -4.56 1.85
C SER A 160 13.27 -5.76 1.18
N SER A 161 12.19 -6.28 1.73
CA SER A 161 11.44 -7.42 1.17
C SER A 161 10.28 -7.00 0.27
N LEU A 162 9.99 -5.69 0.18
CA LEU A 162 8.80 -5.18 -0.50
C LEU A 162 8.94 -5.39 -2.00
N GLN A 163 8.01 -6.16 -2.57
CA GLN A 163 7.92 -6.48 -4.00
C GLN A 163 6.81 -5.68 -4.67
N LEU A 164 5.68 -5.47 -3.98
CA LEU A 164 4.55 -4.70 -4.49
C LEU A 164 4.22 -3.56 -3.54
N LEU A 165 4.28 -2.34 -4.06
CA LEU A 165 3.78 -1.14 -3.40
C LEU A 165 2.61 -0.56 -4.21
N ALA A 166 1.40 -0.64 -3.66
CA ALA A 166 0.20 -0.09 -4.28
C ALA A 166 -0.32 1.11 -3.48
N ILE A 167 -0.19 2.29 -4.07
CA ILE A 167 -0.55 3.59 -3.52
C ILE A 167 -1.20 4.44 -4.62
N PRO A 168 -2.35 4.00 -5.17
CA PRO A 168 -2.97 4.63 -6.34
C PRO A 168 -3.29 6.12 -6.13
N ASP A 169 -3.48 6.55 -4.88
CA ASP A 169 -3.79 7.93 -4.49
C ASP A 169 -2.56 8.73 -4.01
N ALA A 170 -1.36 8.18 -4.21
CA ALA A 170 -0.11 8.90 -4.07
C ALA A 170 0.25 9.54 -5.42
N PHE A 171 0.23 10.88 -5.45
CA PHE A 171 0.59 11.71 -6.60
C PHE A 171 2.11 11.82 -6.73
N LEU A 172 2.74 10.76 -7.23
CA LEU A 172 4.19 10.65 -7.31
C LEU A 172 4.77 11.34 -8.55
N THR A 173 6.00 11.83 -8.42
CA THR A 173 6.81 12.35 -9.52
C THR A 173 7.92 11.36 -9.83
N LEU A 174 8.67 11.57 -10.91
CA LEU A 174 9.79 10.70 -11.29
C LEU A 174 10.87 10.72 -10.21
N SER A 175 11.09 11.90 -9.63
CA SER A 175 11.96 12.08 -8.47
C SER A 175 11.58 11.16 -7.31
N HIS A 176 10.28 11.07 -7.00
CA HIS A 176 9.79 10.17 -5.96
C HIS A 176 9.99 8.69 -6.31
N ILE A 177 9.75 8.30 -7.57
CA ILE A 177 9.90 6.92 -8.04
C ILE A 177 11.37 6.49 -7.94
N VAL A 178 12.33 7.33 -8.36
CA VAL A 178 13.76 7.05 -8.25
C VAL A 178 14.15 6.77 -6.81
N VAL A 179 13.77 7.66 -5.89
CA VAL A 179 14.04 7.49 -4.44
C VAL A 179 13.42 6.19 -3.93
N LEU A 180 12.17 5.88 -4.30
CA LEU A 180 11.53 4.64 -3.89
C LEU A 180 12.30 3.42 -4.36
N LEU A 181 12.70 3.37 -5.63
CA LEU A 181 13.43 2.23 -6.18
C LEU A 181 14.82 2.04 -5.54
N GLU A 182 15.51 3.13 -5.21
CA GLU A 182 16.77 3.08 -4.45
C GLU A 182 16.57 2.51 -3.03
N GLN A 183 15.46 2.86 -2.36
CA GLN A 183 15.17 2.40 -1.00
C GLN A 183 14.48 1.04 -0.92
N THR A 184 13.93 0.54 -2.03
CA THR A 184 13.19 -0.73 -2.10
C THR A 184 13.75 -1.61 -3.22
N PRO A 185 14.95 -2.19 -3.03
CA PRO A 185 15.67 -2.87 -4.10
C PRO A 185 14.98 -4.13 -4.64
N MET A 186 14.03 -4.69 -3.88
CA MET A 186 13.24 -5.86 -4.28
C MET A 186 11.91 -5.46 -4.93
N LEU A 187 11.60 -4.17 -5.08
CA LEU A 187 10.34 -3.71 -5.64
C LEU A 187 10.25 -4.12 -7.12
N THR A 188 9.24 -4.91 -7.43
CA THR A 188 8.93 -5.37 -8.78
C THR A 188 7.77 -4.59 -9.38
N ASP A 189 6.81 -4.18 -8.57
CA ASP A 189 5.54 -3.60 -9.00
C ASP A 189 5.21 -2.35 -8.17
N LEU A 190 5.01 -1.23 -8.86
CA LEU A 190 4.58 0.04 -8.25
C LEU A 190 3.25 0.46 -8.87
N HIS A 191 2.23 0.62 -8.04
CA HIS A 191 0.94 1.17 -8.46
C HIS A 191 0.79 2.56 -7.87
N CYS A 192 0.77 3.61 -8.68
CA CYS A 192 0.67 4.98 -8.20
C CYS A 192 0.02 5.90 -9.23
N HIS A 193 -0.36 7.10 -8.80
CA HIS A 193 -0.65 8.18 -9.74
C HIS A 193 0.66 8.92 -10.06
N TYR A 194 0.89 9.24 -11.33
CA TYR A 194 2.10 9.93 -11.77
C TYR A 194 1.80 11.35 -12.25
N THR A 195 2.47 12.35 -11.69
CA THR A 195 2.17 13.77 -11.94
C THR A 195 3.23 14.53 -12.73
N GLY A 196 4.43 13.97 -12.93
CA GLY A 196 5.49 14.65 -13.67
C GLY A 196 6.90 14.31 -13.21
N VAL A 197 7.88 15.10 -13.63
CA VAL A 197 9.31 14.80 -13.43
C VAL A 197 9.76 15.05 -11.98
N GLY A 198 9.32 16.15 -11.38
CA GLY A 198 9.63 16.54 -10.01
C GLY A 198 11.03 17.15 -9.84
N THR A 199 11.34 17.50 -8.59
CA THR A 199 12.43 18.42 -8.20
C THR A 199 13.84 17.96 -8.54
N LEU A 200 14.14 16.65 -8.60
CA LEU A 200 15.47 16.15 -8.96
C LEU A 200 15.87 16.48 -10.40
N PHE A 201 14.89 16.87 -11.23
CA PHE A 201 15.05 17.02 -12.67
C PHE A 201 14.52 18.35 -13.20
N GLU A 202 14.12 19.28 -12.32
CA GLU A 202 13.56 20.58 -12.72
C GLU A 202 14.51 21.41 -13.58
N CYS A 203 15.82 21.23 -13.44
CA CYS A 203 16.86 21.93 -14.21
C CYS A 203 17.37 21.15 -15.41
N VAL A 204 16.83 19.97 -15.70
CA VAL A 204 17.28 19.13 -16.82
C VAL A 204 16.35 19.38 -17.99
N GLU A 205 16.91 19.81 -19.11
CA GLU A 205 16.14 19.98 -20.35
C GLU A 205 15.56 18.64 -20.80
N ASP A 206 14.36 18.68 -21.37
CA ASP A 206 13.57 17.49 -21.70
C ASP A 206 14.31 16.50 -22.63
N ASP A 207 15.15 17.02 -23.53
CA ASP A 207 15.98 16.26 -24.47
C ASP A 207 17.22 15.63 -23.81
N GLN A 208 17.67 16.15 -22.67
CA GLN A 208 18.82 15.64 -21.91
C GLN A 208 18.42 14.59 -20.86
N LEU A 209 17.13 14.52 -20.48
CA LEU A 209 16.63 13.56 -19.49
C LEU A 209 17.04 12.11 -19.77
N PRO A 210 16.94 11.58 -21.01
CA PRO A 210 17.31 10.19 -21.31
C PRO A 210 18.79 9.92 -21.07
N VAL A 211 19.65 10.86 -21.47
CA VAL A 211 21.11 10.78 -21.28
C VAL A 211 21.45 10.77 -19.79
N VAL A 212 20.85 11.67 -19.01
CA VAL A 212 21.05 11.71 -17.55
C VAL A 212 20.58 10.41 -16.90
N PHE A 213 19.45 9.86 -17.33
CA PHE A 213 18.95 8.57 -16.83
C PHE A 213 19.91 7.42 -17.13
N ALA A 214 20.40 7.33 -18.37
CA ALA A 214 21.36 6.30 -18.78
C ALA A 214 22.68 6.40 -18.01
N GLN A 215 23.20 7.61 -17.80
CA GLN A 215 24.52 7.80 -17.19
C GLN A 215 24.50 7.67 -15.66
N LYS A 216 23.47 8.21 -15.00
CA LYS A 216 23.43 8.31 -13.53
C LYS A 216 22.64 7.19 -12.87
N TYR A 217 21.61 6.68 -13.56
CA TYR A 217 20.64 5.79 -12.96
C TYR A 217 20.57 4.42 -13.65
N ALA A 218 21.40 4.06 -14.62
CA ALA A 218 21.37 2.71 -15.20
C ALA A 218 22.43 1.78 -14.56
N PRO A 219 22.06 0.64 -13.94
CA PRO A 219 20.71 0.21 -13.60
C PRO A 219 20.21 0.79 -12.26
N LEU A 220 18.98 1.31 -12.24
CA LEU A 220 18.29 1.89 -11.08
C LEU A 220 17.69 0.78 -10.24
N SER A 221 17.08 -0.20 -10.93
CA SER A 221 16.61 -1.44 -10.32
C SER A 221 16.75 -2.60 -11.29
N ASN A 222 17.28 -3.71 -10.78
CA ASN A 222 17.35 -4.97 -11.52
C ASN A 222 16.08 -5.81 -11.37
N ASN A 223 15.12 -5.36 -10.55
CA ASN A 223 13.92 -6.12 -10.20
C ASN A 223 12.64 -5.43 -10.66
N PHE A 224 12.65 -4.12 -10.88
CA PHE A 224 11.46 -3.37 -11.23
C PHE A 224 10.92 -3.75 -12.62
N ARG A 225 9.63 -4.08 -12.69
CA ARG A 225 8.97 -4.65 -13.88
C ARG A 225 7.75 -3.87 -14.32
N VAL A 226 6.92 -3.42 -13.39
CA VAL A 226 5.59 -2.89 -13.71
C VAL A 226 5.34 -1.56 -13.00
N LEU A 227 4.99 -0.56 -13.79
CA LEU A 227 4.41 0.70 -13.31
C LEU A 227 2.91 0.70 -13.66
N GLN A 228 2.04 0.54 -12.68
CA GLN A 228 0.59 0.59 -12.90
C GLN A 228 0.03 1.95 -12.50
N LEU A 229 -0.75 2.55 -13.39
CA LEU A 229 -1.44 3.80 -13.08
C LEU A 229 -2.61 3.57 -12.12
N GLY A 230 -2.72 4.43 -11.11
CA GLY A 230 -3.87 4.50 -10.22
C GLY A 230 -5.18 4.84 -10.94
N HIS A 231 -6.30 4.56 -10.29
CA HIS A 231 -7.65 4.71 -10.87
C HIS A 231 -8.18 6.15 -10.90
N TRP A 232 -7.46 7.09 -10.28
CA TRP A 232 -7.93 8.45 -10.06
C TRP A 232 -7.16 9.45 -10.92
N GLY A 233 -7.89 10.34 -11.61
CA GLY A 233 -7.36 11.53 -12.26
C GLY A 233 -7.16 11.45 -13.77
N ASN A 234 -7.22 12.61 -14.42
CA ASN A 234 -6.79 12.81 -15.81
C ASN A 234 -5.25 12.80 -15.85
N THR A 235 -4.64 11.63 -15.69
CA THR A 235 -3.19 11.52 -15.88
C THR A 235 -2.86 11.84 -17.34
N ASP A 236 -1.94 12.79 -17.54
CA ASP A 236 -1.42 13.08 -18.86
C ASP A 236 -0.64 11.86 -19.38
N ILE A 237 -1.14 11.26 -20.45
CA ILE A 237 -0.57 10.06 -21.05
C ILE A 237 0.80 10.33 -21.66
N ALA A 238 1.09 11.55 -22.13
CA ALA A 238 2.41 11.91 -22.62
C ALA A 238 3.44 11.86 -21.49
N VAL A 239 3.05 12.34 -20.31
CA VAL A 239 3.87 12.34 -19.09
C VAL A 239 4.15 10.89 -18.66
N VAL A 240 3.13 10.02 -18.63
CA VAL A 240 3.32 8.59 -18.32
C VAL A 240 4.19 7.88 -19.36
N ALA A 241 3.96 8.12 -20.65
CA ALA A 241 4.75 7.54 -21.73
C ALA A 241 6.23 7.88 -21.55
N ARG A 242 6.55 9.14 -21.26
CA ARG A 242 7.90 9.60 -20.98
C ARG A 242 8.51 8.88 -19.77
N CYS A 243 7.78 8.78 -18.66
CA CYS A 243 8.25 8.05 -17.49
C CYS A 243 8.54 6.58 -17.81
N ALA A 244 7.66 5.91 -18.55
CA ALA A 244 7.86 4.53 -18.97
C ALA A 244 9.12 4.36 -19.83
N MET A 245 9.41 5.28 -20.75
CA MET A 245 10.64 5.25 -21.55
C MET A 245 11.90 5.41 -20.68
N LEU A 246 11.88 6.33 -19.70
CA LEU A 246 12.98 6.50 -18.76
C LEU A 246 13.17 5.26 -17.86
N MET A 247 12.08 4.59 -17.48
CA MET A 247 12.14 3.32 -16.76
C MET A 247 12.73 2.19 -17.61
N VAL A 248 12.45 2.14 -18.93
CA VAL A 248 13.09 1.18 -19.85
C VAL A 248 14.61 1.37 -19.88
N ILE A 249 15.09 2.63 -19.89
CA ILE A 249 16.52 2.95 -19.89
C ILE A 249 17.17 2.51 -18.57
N ALA A 250 16.55 2.84 -17.44
CA ALA A 250 17.16 2.65 -16.13
C ALA A 250 16.91 1.27 -15.50
N CYS A 251 15.88 0.53 -15.91
CA CYS A 251 15.50 -0.74 -15.27
C CYS A 251 15.49 -1.88 -16.29
N PRO A 252 16.53 -2.75 -16.34
CA PRO A 252 16.67 -3.80 -17.36
C PRO A 252 15.53 -4.83 -17.43
N ARG A 253 14.75 -4.97 -16.34
CA ARG A 253 13.59 -5.89 -16.28
C ARG A 253 12.25 -5.20 -16.47
N PHE A 254 12.24 -3.88 -16.70
CA PHE A 254 11.01 -3.15 -16.91
C PHE A 254 10.27 -3.72 -18.13
N THR A 255 9.02 -4.11 -17.93
CA THR A 255 8.24 -4.82 -18.94
C THR A 255 7.20 -3.88 -19.55
N TYR A 256 6.39 -3.21 -18.75
CA TYR A 256 5.36 -2.30 -19.25
C TYR A 256 4.83 -1.34 -18.19
N ALA A 257 4.27 -0.21 -18.64
CA ALA A 257 3.37 0.60 -17.84
C ALA A 257 1.91 0.15 -18.08
N SER A 258 1.23 -0.29 -17.02
CA SER A 258 -0.15 -0.78 -17.10
C SER A 258 -1.12 0.39 -17.20
N VAL A 259 -1.77 0.52 -18.36
CA VAL A 259 -2.80 1.52 -18.64
C VAL A 259 -4.09 0.85 -19.14
N SER A 260 -5.24 1.50 -18.95
CA SER A 260 -6.53 0.99 -19.42
C SER A 260 -6.51 0.76 -20.94
N SER A 261 -7.35 -0.16 -21.44
CA SER A 261 -7.42 -0.47 -22.89
C SER A 261 -7.65 0.77 -23.76
N HIS A 262 -8.46 1.73 -23.28
CA HIS A 262 -8.73 2.99 -23.96
C HIS A 262 -7.48 3.89 -24.08
N LEU A 263 -6.55 3.81 -23.11
CA LEU A 263 -5.36 4.68 -23.05
C LEU A 263 -4.15 4.08 -23.77
N ARG A 264 -4.14 2.77 -24.07
CA ARG A 264 -3.00 2.10 -24.71
C ARG A 264 -2.64 2.71 -26.07
N GLU A 265 -3.62 2.98 -26.92
CA GLU A 265 -3.37 3.53 -28.26
C GLU A 265 -2.82 4.95 -28.18
N LYS A 266 -3.35 5.77 -27.26
CA LYS A 266 -2.83 7.11 -26.97
C LYS A 266 -1.39 7.04 -26.47
N MET A 267 -1.10 6.13 -25.53
CA MET A 267 0.25 5.94 -25.00
C MET A 267 1.22 5.50 -26.09
N ARG A 268 0.83 4.56 -26.95
CA ARG A 268 1.63 4.14 -28.09
C ARG A 268 1.95 5.30 -29.04
N LYS A 269 0.95 6.14 -29.37
CA LYS A 269 1.16 7.32 -30.21
C LYS A 269 2.16 8.28 -29.58
N CYS A 270 2.02 8.57 -28.29
CA CYS A 270 2.96 9.44 -27.56
C CYS A 270 4.38 8.87 -27.56
N ILE A 271 4.56 7.56 -27.38
CA ILE A 271 5.89 6.93 -27.45
C ILE A 271 6.50 7.09 -28.84
N LEU A 272 5.73 6.84 -29.90
CA LEU A 272 6.23 6.99 -31.27
C LEU A 272 6.62 8.44 -31.60
N GLU A 273 5.84 9.41 -31.12
CA GLU A 273 6.17 10.84 -31.23
C GLU A 273 7.45 11.17 -30.47
N LEU A 274 7.59 10.71 -29.23
CA LEU A 274 8.81 10.92 -28.42
C LEU A 274 10.05 10.28 -29.06
N MET A 275 9.91 9.11 -29.67
CA MET A 275 11.01 8.45 -30.40
C MET A 275 11.38 9.14 -31.72
N SER A 276 10.46 9.92 -32.30
CA SER A 276 10.74 10.68 -33.53
C SER A 276 11.54 11.96 -33.28
N HIS A 277 11.66 12.37 -32.01
CA HIS A 277 12.61 13.38 -31.58
C HIS A 277 13.93 12.69 -31.26
N ASP A 278 15.04 13.13 -31.86
CA ASP A 278 16.38 12.50 -31.79
C ASP A 278 16.96 12.33 -30.35
N SER A 279 16.24 12.73 -29.31
CA SER A 279 16.67 12.67 -27.90
C SER A 279 16.56 11.29 -27.25
N PHE A 280 15.88 10.32 -27.86
CA PHE A 280 15.68 8.96 -27.31
C PHE A 280 16.36 7.84 -28.12
N ILE A 281 17.20 8.18 -29.09
CA ILE A 281 17.97 7.23 -29.93
C ILE A 281 19.41 7.09 -29.41
#